data_AF-A0A7C7CY00-F1
#
_entry.id   AF-A0A7C7CY00-F1
#
_cell.length_a   1.000
_cell.length_b   1.000
_cell.length_c   1.000
_cell.angle_alpha   90.00
_cell.angle_beta   90.00
_cell.angle_gamma   90.00
#
_symmetry.space_group_name_H-M   'P 1'
#
loop_
_entity.id
_entity.type
_entity.pdbx_description
1 polymer ?
#
loop_
_entity_poly.entity_id
_entity_poly.type
_entity_poly.pdbx_seq_one_letter_code
_entity_poly.pdbx_strand_id
1 'polypeptide(L)'
;MKKGATWIVILGVICAILGIIGRLKIEKADNTVLLVLDGEALWEYAKSHDYQVENLLPDLSFSQIKALAVPETKIWQAASKKEITVIPGSYLLLSEIRNLPPIDPRKLYINEIVSGPISKRMKLMGESFAYQDSLIWEFSSEYEVPTTRRKEATREPTISLWEEAIYPNYKMIETLKASDYSIVARIQNPYVNNKDVIEYVINQWPSDSNLVIFQGKEVLGYPQHLKEAADLLEGKTWGFIEFANQYGEKELARLTDYNLVRVHSITPKEMERIDPQKAHERYLRAVRERGARVLYLRPFEFLSWEENLVRISILKDGLEEEGFQLGEPKPKPFFKSSFWLFWPVLLGIVVCGIELMHLLGFKNRSSVYTAFVALVAITILYLKGYTVLARQVSAFGAAVVFPTLAIGKVAEGLKNGRKNLGYLVLTVLGYTFVGVLFLTASLLDLRFVIKVEQFLGVKLMHI
;
A
#
# COMPACT_ATOMS: atom_id res chain seq x y z
N MET A 1 -40.57 18.96 7.51
CA MET A 1 -40.65 17.49 7.30
C MET A 1 -41.96 16.94 7.85
N LYS A 2 -42.59 15.96 7.17
CA LYS A 2 -43.70 15.16 7.75
C LYS A 2 -43.16 14.26 8.87
N LYS A 3 -43.96 13.95 9.91
CA LYS A 3 -43.53 13.15 11.08
C LYS A 3 -42.78 11.85 10.71
N GLY A 4 -43.20 11.14 9.66
CA GLY A 4 -42.54 9.90 9.21
C GLY A 4 -41.12 10.10 8.64
N ALA A 5 -40.85 11.22 7.96
CA ALA A 5 -39.53 11.50 7.38
C ALA A 5 -38.47 11.75 8.47
N THR A 6 -38.87 12.38 9.58
CA THR A 6 -37.98 12.64 10.71
C THR A 6 -37.51 11.35 11.37
N TRP A 7 -38.39 10.35 11.52
CA TRP A 7 -38.03 9.05 12.08
C TRP A 7 -37.02 8.28 11.21
N ILE A 8 -37.11 8.41 9.88
CA ILE A 8 -36.13 7.79 8.97
C ILE A 8 -34.74 8.39 9.18
N VAL A 9 -34.64 9.71 9.30
CA VAL A 9 -33.36 10.39 9.56
C VAL A 9 -32.80 9.99 10.92
N ILE A 10 -33.64 9.93 11.97
CA ILE A 10 -33.23 9.47 13.31
C ILE A 10 -32.68 8.04 13.26
N LEU A 11 -33.38 7.12 12.58
CA LEU A 11 -32.92 5.74 12.40
C LEU A 11 -31.57 5.70 11.67
N GLY A 12 -31.40 6.52 10.62
CA GLY A 12 -30.14 6.68 9.91
C GLY A 12 -29.02 7.16 10.83
N VAL A 13 -29.28 8.13 11.72
CA VAL A 13 -28.30 8.65 12.69
C VAL A 13 -27.89 7.57 13.69
N ILE A 14 -28.84 6.80 14.21
CA ILE A 14 -28.55 5.68 15.11
C ILE A 14 -27.65 4.65 14.41
N CYS A 15 -27.99 4.26 13.18
CA CYS A 15 -27.20 3.30 12.40
C CYS A 15 -25.81 3.85 12.06
N ALA A 16 -25.70 5.15 11.76
CA ALA A 16 -24.42 5.83 11.53
C ALA A 16 -23.53 5.77 12.77
N ILE A 17 -24.06 6.12 13.94
CA ILE A 17 -23.33 6.09 15.21
C ILE A 17 -22.88 4.66 15.54
N LEU A 18 -23.78 3.67 15.45
CA LEU A 18 -23.44 2.26 15.71
C LEU A 18 -22.33 1.77 14.79
N GLY A 19 -22.39 2.10 13.50
CA GLY A 19 -21.35 1.76 12.54
C GLY A 19 -20.01 2.43 12.84
N ILE A 20 -20.02 3.72 13.21
CA ILE A 20 -18.81 4.48 13.55
C ILE A 20 -18.16 3.93 14.82
N ILE A 21 -18.95 3.56 15.84
CA ILE A 21 -18.44 2.91 17.06
C ILE A 21 -17.75 1.59 16.71
N GLY A 22 -18.33 0.78 15.81
CA GLY A 22 -17.71 -0.45 15.31
C GLY A 22 -16.34 -0.18 14.66
N ARG A 23 -16.24 0.85 13.82
CA ARG A 23 -14.97 1.28 13.22
C ARG A 23 -13.94 1.72 14.26
N LEU A 24 -14.34 2.55 15.23
CA LEU A 24 -13.44 3.02 16.29
C LEU A 24 -12.84 1.86 17.09
N LYS A 25 -13.62 0.81 17.35
CA LYS A 25 -13.11 -0.42 18.00
C LYS A 25 -12.03 -1.10 17.17
N ILE A 26 -12.22 -1.23 15.85
CA ILE A 26 -11.25 -1.88 14.94
C ILE A 26 -9.99 -1.02 14.73
N GLU A 27 -10.15 0.30 14.65
CA GLU A 27 -9.02 1.22 14.52
C GLU A 27 -8.13 1.17 15.77
N LYS A 28 -8.75 1.13 16.97
CA LYS A 28 -8.07 1.02 18.26
C LYS A 28 -7.62 -0.40 18.65
N ALA A 29 -8.12 -1.44 17.96
CA ALA A 29 -7.79 -2.83 18.31
C ALA A 29 -6.32 -3.19 18.06
N ASP A 30 -5.64 -2.43 17.20
CA ASP A 30 -4.22 -2.60 16.93
C ASP A 30 -3.49 -1.27 17.06
N ASN A 31 -2.72 -1.14 18.15
CA ASN A 31 -1.85 -0.03 18.47
C ASN A 31 -0.37 -0.46 18.44
N THR A 32 -0.06 -1.60 17.82
CA THR A 32 1.31 -2.07 17.69
C THR A 32 1.96 -1.47 16.45
N VAL A 33 3.20 -1.02 16.57
CA VAL A 33 3.98 -0.43 15.48
C VAL A 33 5.30 -1.16 15.37
N LEU A 34 5.59 -1.69 14.19
CA LEU A 34 6.88 -2.28 13.88
C LEU A 34 7.77 -1.23 13.22
N LEU A 35 8.94 -1.01 13.82
CA LEU A 35 10.03 -0.28 13.18
C LEU A 35 10.84 -1.27 12.35
N VAL A 36 10.94 -1.01 11.05
CA VAL A 36 11.73 -1.82 10.12
C VAL A 36 12.80 -0.93 9.53
N LEU A 37 14.06 -1.28 9.76
CA LEU A 37 15.18 -0.56 9.15
C LEU A 37 15.52 -1.15 7.79
N ASP A 38 15.77 -0.30 6.80
CA ASP A 38 16.27 -0.71 5.49
C ASP A 38 17.67 -1.33 5.62
N GLY A 39 17.80 -2.63 5.36
CA GLY A 39 19.06 -3.33 5.47
C GLY A 39 20.06 -2.91 4.40
N GLU A 40 19.62 -2.58 3.18
CA GLU A 40 20.53 -2.07 2.14
C GLU A 40 21.11 -0.72 2.57
N ALA A 41 20.25 0.19 3.02
CA ALA A 41 20.68 1.52 3.48
C ALA A 41 21.58 1.46 4.71
N LEU A 42 21.35 0.52 5.65
CA LEU A 42 22.25 0.34 6.80
C LEU A 42 23.64 -0.14 6.37
N TRP A 43 23.71 -1.09 5.42
CA TRP A 43 25.00 -1.58 4.91
C TRP A 43 25.75 -0.51 4.12
N GLU A 44 25.03 0.29 3.31
CA GLU A 44 25.60 1.43 2.61
C GLU A 44 26.12 2.48 3.58
N TYR A 45 25.34 2.83 4.61
CA TYR A 45 25.73 3.75 5.67
C TYR A 45 26.98 3.27 6.42
N ALA A 46 27.02 1.99 6.82
CA ALA A 46 28.16 1.41 7.51
C ALA A 46 29.41 1.49 6.64
N LYS A 47 29.29 1.15 5.35
CA LYS A 47 30.40 1.21 4.39
C LYS A 47 30.89 2.64 4.16
N SER A 48 29.99 3.64 4.07
CA SER A 48 30.39 5.03 3.82
C SER A 48 31.05 5.71 5.02
N HIS A 49 30.86 5.16 6.22
CA HIS A 49 31.40 5.67 7.49
C HIS A 49 32.43 4.73 8.13
N ASP A 50 32.96 3.77 7.36
CA ASP A 50 33.99 2.81 7.80
C ASP A 50 33.61 1.95 9.03
N TYR A 51 32.32 1.66 9.22
CA TYR A 51 31.82 0.73 10.23
C TYR A 51 31.70 -0.70 9.68
N GLN A 52 31.89 -1.68 10.58
CA GLN A 52 31.39 -3.03 10.37
C GLN A 52 29.95 -3.09 10.85
N VAL A 53 29.04 -3.63 10.03
CA VAL A 53 27.61 -3.62 10.34
C VAL A 53 27.28 -4.46 11.58
N GLU A 54 28.05 -5.50 11.84
CA GLU A 54 27.95 -6.36 13.02
C GLU A 54 28.12 -5.56 14.32
N ASN A 55 28.83 -4.43 14.28
CA ASN A 55 28.99 -3.55 15.43
C ASN A 55 27.78 -2.61 15.62
N LEU A 56 27.03 -2.32 14.56
CA LEU A 56 25.86 -1.45 14.61
C LEU A 56 24.58 -2.19 15.02
N LEU A 57 24.49 -3.49 14.73
CA LEU A 57 23.33 -4.30 15.07
C LEU A 57 23.01 -4.28 16.57
N PRO A 58 23.94 -4.51 17.52
CA PRO A 58 23.62 -4.47 18.95
C PRO A 58 22.90 -3.18 19.39
N ASP A 59 23.30 -2.03 18.87
CA ASP A 59 22.69 -0.72 19.18
C ASP A 59 21.23 -0.61 18.72
N LEU A 60 20.89 -1.27 17.61
CA LEU A 60 19.52 -1.36 17.11
C LEU A 60 18.61 -2.16 18.05
N SER A 61 19.15 -3.21 18.67
CA SER A 61 18.40 -4.01 19.65
C SER A 61 18.07 -3.19 20.90
N PHE A 62 19.02 -2.37 21.39
CA PHE A 62 18.79 -1.43 22.49
C PHE A 62 17.71 -0.39 22.17
N SER A 63 17.64 0.05 20.91
CA SER A 63 16.58 0.95 20.41
C SER A 63 15.28 0.23 20.01
N GLN A 64 15.14 -1.06 20.36
CA GLN A 64 13.98 -1.92 20.09
C GLN A 64 13.62 -2.11 18.61
N ILE A 65 14.55 -1.77 17.70
CA ILE A 65 14.45 -2.20 16.31
C ILE A 65 14.88 -3.67 16.28
N LYS A 66 13.93 -4.55 15.95
CA LYS A 66 14.15 -6.00 15.86
C LYS A 66 13.87 -6.58 14.48
N ALA A 67 13.61 -5.73 13.49
CA ALA A 67 13.29 -6.16 12.14
C ALA A 67 14.07 -5.34 11.11
N LEU A 68 14.71 -6.04 10.16
CA LEU A 68 15.39 -5.42 9.04
C LEU A 68 14.80 -5.90 7.71
N ALA A 69 14.64 -4.96 6.79
CA ALA A 69 14.21 -5.21 5.43
C ALA A 69 15.41 -5.65 4.59
N VAL A 70 15.37 -6.90 4.13
CA VAL A 70 16.45 -7.49 3.35
C VAL A 70 16.08 -7.43 1.86
N PRO A 71 16.92 -6.85 0.98
CA PRO A 71 16.71 -6.82 -0.47
C PRO A 71 17.07 -8.15 -1.14
N GLU A 72 16.64 -8.29 -2.39
CA GLU A 72 17.20 -9.27 -3.32
C GLU A 72 18.51 -8.75 -3.95
N THR A 73 19.40 -9.68 -4.27
CA THR A 73 20.63 -9.40 -5.02
C THR A 73 20.30 -9.33 -6.51
N LYS A 74 20.63 -8.21 -7.14
CA LYS A 74 20.44 -7.98 -8.58
C LYS A 74 21.60 -8.53 -9.41
N ILE A 75 21.37 -8.73 -10.71
CA ILE A 75 22.41 -9.18 -11.66
C ILE A 75 23.64 -8.26 -11.64
N TRP A 76 23.46 -6.93 -11.64
CA TRP A 76 24.60 -6.02 -11.57
C TRP A 76 25.40 -6.17 -10.27
N GLN A 77 24.72 -6.42 -9.13
CA GLN A 77 25.38 -6.60 -7.83
C GLN A 77 26.20 -7.90 -7.83
N ALA A 78 25.61 -9.00 -8.28
CA ALA A 78 26.30 -10.29 -8.39
C ALA A 78 27.51 -10.20 -9.34
N ALA A 79 27.37 -9.51 -10.46
CA ALA A 79 28.48 -9.27 -11.39
C ALA A 79 29.60 -8.42 -10.75
N SER A 80 29.24 -7.36 -10.02
CA SER A 80 30.21 -6.50 -9.32
C SER A 80 31.01 -7.25 -8.24
N LYS A 81 30.37 -8.24 -7.61
CA LYS A 81 30.97 -9.14 -6.60
C LYS A 81 31.74 -10.32 -7.21
N LYS A 82 31.75 -10.45 -8.55
CA LYS A 82 32.32 -11.59 -9.28
C LYS A 82 31.69 -12.94 -8.93
N GLU A 83 30.44 -12.93 -8.46
CA GLU A 83 29.64 -14.15 -8.23
C GLU A 83 29.16 -14.75 -9.56
N ILE A 84 28.96 -13.88 -10.56
CA ILE A 84 28.67 -14.25 -11.95
C ILE A 84 29.60 -13.51 -12.90
N THR A 85 29.84 -14.11 -14.07
CA THR A 85 30.56 -13.44 -15.17
C THR A 85 29.57 -13.17 -16.30
N VAL A 86 29.30 -11.90 -16.58
CA VAL A 86 28.45 -11.47 -17.69
C VAL A 86 29.35 -11.05 -18.86
N ILE A 87 29.13 -11.66 -20.02
CA ILE A 87 29.96 -11.54 -21.22
C ILE A 87 29.08 -11.01 -22.37
N PRO A 88 29.41 -9.86 -22.98
CA PRO A 88 28.73 -9.43 -24.20
C PRO A 88 28.96 -10.43 -25.34
N GLY A 89 27.93 -10.70 -26.14
CA GLY A 89 28.02 -11.63 -27.27
C GLY A 89 29.10 -11.27 -28.28
N SER A 90 29.33 -9.97 -28.51
CA SER A 90 30.45 -9.48 -29.34
C SER A 90 31.81 -9.94 -28.84
N TYR A 91 31.99 -10.08 -27.53
CA TYR A 91 33.24 -10.58 -26.93
C TYR A 91 33.38 -12.09 -27.09
N LEU A 92 32.29 -12.86 -26.97
CA LEU A 92 32.31 -14.30 -27.24
C LEU A 92 32.63 -14.60 -28.72
N LEU A 93 32.11 -13.81 -29.66
CA LEU A 93 32.44 -13.97 -31.09
C LEU A 93 33.92 -13.67 -31.40
N LEU A 94 34.53 -12.75 -30.66
CA LEU A 94 35.95 -12.42 -30.80
C LEU A 94 36.87 -13.37 -30.03
N SER A 95 36.30 -14.24 -29.20
CA SER A 95 37.07 -15.24 -28.46
C SER A 95 37.53 -16.37 -29.38
N GLU A 96 38.73 -16.92 -29.16
CA GLU A 96 39.23 -18.09 -29.91
C GLU A 96 38.56 -19.41 -29.48
N ILE A 97 37.38 -19.34 -28.85
CA ILE A 97 36.67 -20.50 -28.34
C ILE A 97 36.14 -21.34 -29.50
N ARG A 98 36.64 -22.56 -29.64
CA ARG A 98 36.20 -23.51 -30.66
C ARG A 98 34.85 -24.14 -30.28
N ASN A 99 34.02 -24.40 -31.28
CA ASN A 99 32.72 -25.09 -31.16
C ASN A 99 31.64 -24.36 -30.36
N LEU A 100 31.66 -23.03 -30.31
CA LEU A 100 30.49 -22.29 -29.82
C LEU A 100 29.29 -22.49 -30.77
N PRO A 101 28.06 -22.61 -30.23
CA PRO A 101 26.87 -22.47 -31.04
C PRO A 101 26.80 -21.05 -31.65
N PRO A 102 25.91 -20.78 -32.62
CA PRO A 102 25.71 -19.44 -33.14
C PRO A 102 25.45 -18.42 -32.02
N ILE A 103 26.32 -17.42 -31.87
CA ILE A 103 26.24 -16.38 -30.85
C ILE A 103 25.64 -15.10 -31.45
N ASP A 104 24.66 -14.49 -30.77
CA ASP A 104 24.15 -13.17 -31.15
C ASP A 104 25.00 -12.07 -30.50
N PRO A 105 25.69 -11.20 -31.27
CA PRO A 105 26.55 -10.16 -30.73
C PRO A 105 25.84 -9.14 -29.83
N ARG A 106 24.51 -9.04 -29.93
CA ARG A 106 23.67 -8.07 -29.20
C ARG A 106 23.18 -8.60 -27.85
N LYS A 107 23.38 -9.89 -27.58
CA LYS A 107 22.93 -10.54 -26.33
C LYS A 107 24.02 -10.51 -25.26
N LEU A 108 23.58 -10.76 -24.03
CA LEU A 108 24.44 -10.97 -22.86
C LEU A 108 24.46 -12.44 -22.52
N TYR A 109 25.64 -12.94 -22.15
CA TYR A 109 25.86 -14.32 -21.81
C TYR A 109 26.39 -14.41 -20.38
N ILE A 110 25.77 -15.22 -19.54
CA ILE A 110 26.21 -15.41 -18.15
C ILE A 110 26.87 -16.78 -18.04
N ASN A 111 28.17 -16.79 -17.76
CA ASN A 111 28.92 -18.02 -17.51
C ASN A 111 28.87 -18.34 -16.01
N GLU A 112 28.40 -19.53 -15.67
CA GLU A 112 28.20 -19.95 -14.29
C GLU A 112 28.57 -21.42 -14.06
N ILE A 113 29.02 -21.72 -12.84
CA ILE A 113 29.15 -23.08 -12.31
C ILE A 113 27.75 -23.64 -12.07
N VAL A 114 27.52 -24.91 -12.42
CA VAL A 114 26.19 -25.53 -12.62
C VAL A 114 25.28 -25.57 -11.37
N SER A 115 25.77 -25.24 -10.17
CA SER A 115 25.05 -25.41 -8.90
C SER A 115 24.90 -24.13 -8.09
N GLY A 116 23.69 -23.87 -7.60
CA GLY A 116 23.43 -22.77 -6.66
C GLY A 116 22.08 -22.09 -6.89
N PRO A 117 21.74 -21.08 -6.08
CA PRO A 117 20.55 -20.26 -6.28
C PRO A 117 20.59 -19.47 -7.60
N ILE A 118 21.78 -19.01 -8.02
CA ILE A 118 21.97 -18.32 -9.30
C ILE A 118 21.58 -19.27 -10.46
N SER A 119 22.19 -20.45 -10.56
CA SER A 119 21.88 -21.45 -11.60
C SER A 119 20.40 -21.85 -11.64
N LYS A 120 19.78 -22.05 -10.46
CA LYS A 120 18.33 -22.32 -10.37
C LYS A 120 17.51 -21.18 -10.97
N ARG A 121 17.87 -19.93 -10.66
CA ARG A 121 17.19 -18.76 -11.20
C ARG A 121 17.43 -18.58 -12.70
N MET A 122 18.67 -18.72 -13.16
CA MET A 122 19.02 -18.57 -14.58
C MET A 122 18.29 -19.60 -15.45
N LYS A 123 18.13 -20.84 -14.95
CA LYS A 123 17.31 -21.88 -15.60
C LYS A 123 15.86 -21.49 -15.82
N LEU A 124 15.29 -20.67 -14.96
CA LEU A 124 13.91 -20.21 -15.09
C LEU A 124 13.77 -19.01 -16.04
N MET A 125 14.88 -18.37 -16.41
CA MET A 125 14.89 -17.11 -17.15
C MET A 125 15.44 -17.21 -18.58
N GLY A 126 16.34 -18.16 -18.86
CA GLY A 126 17.07 -18.19 -20.13
C GLY A 126 17.34 -19.59 -20.65
N GLU A 127 17.78 -19.64 -21.90
CA GLU A 127 18.29 -20.86 -22.53
C GLU A 127 19.79 -20.99 -22.25
N SER A 128 20.30 -22.21 -22.16
CA SER A 128 21.74 -22.46 -21.97
C SER A 128 22.29 -23.48 -22.95
N PHE A 129 23.60 -23.39 -23.14
CA PHE A 129 24.40 -24.42 -23.78
C PHE A 129 25.59 -24.79 -22.88
N ALA A 130 26.03 -26.04 -22.99
CA ALA A 130 27.19 -26.52 -22.27
C ALA A 130 28.47 -26.00 -22.92
N TYR A 131 29.41 -25.55 -22.08
CA TYR A 131 30.75 -25.17 -22.50
C TYR A 131 31.76 -25.66 -21.47
N GLN A 132 32.60 -26.64 -21.84
CA GLN A 132 33.49 -27.33 -20.91
C GLN A 132 32.70 -27.89 -19.70
N ASP A 133 33.05 -27.49 -18.48
CA ASP A 133 32.39 -27.87 -17.22
C ASP A 133 31.36 -26.82 -16.74
N SER A 134 31.00 -25.83 -17.57
CA SER A 134 30.07 -24.76 -17.23
C SER A 134 28.85 -24.68 -18.14
N LEU A 135 27.82 -23.98 -17.66
CA LEU A 135 26.67 -23.57 -18.48
C LEU A 135 26.80 -22.10 -18.82
N ILE A 136 26.62 -21.78 -20.09
CA ILE A 136 26.51 -20.40 -20.55
C ILE A 136 25.03 -20.14 -20.83
N TRP A 137 24.47 -19.19 -20.10
CA TRP A 137 23.08 -18.76 -20.23
C TRP A 137 22.96 -17.55 -21.15
N GLU A 138 22.02 -17.58 -22.07
CA GLU A 138 21.79 -16.51 -23.04
C GLU A 138 20.63 -15.61 -22.62
N PHE A 139 20.84 -14.29 -22.66
CA PHE A 139 19.85 -13.28 -22.29
C PHE A 139 19.89 -12.06 -23.21
N SER A 140 18.74 -11.40 -23.35
CA SER A 140 18.70 -10.05 -23.93
C SER A 140 19.17 -9.03 -22.89
N SER A 141 19.87 -7.97 -23.32
CA SER A 141 20.26 -6.87 -22.41
C SER A 141 19.06 -6.09 -21.90
N GLU A 142 18.07 -5.93 -22.77
CA GLU A 142 16.80 -5.28 -22.50
C GLU A 142 15.67 -6.19 -22.95
N TYR A 143 14.59 -6.18 -22.20
CA TYR A 143 13.38 -6.91 -22.52
C TYR A 143 12.21 -5.95 -22.69
N GLU A 144 11.40 -6.18 -23.72
CA GLU A 144 10.21 -5.37 -23.97
C GLU A 144 9.17 -5.59 -22.88
N VAL A 145 8.59 -4.50 -22.40
CA VAL A 145 7.49 -4.54 -21.43
C VAL A 145 6.20 -4.97 -22.16
N PRO A 146 5.57 -6.10 -21.79
CA PRO A 146 4.39 -6.58 -22.50
C PRO A 146 3.26 -5.55 -22.55
N THR A 147 2.53 -5.48 -23.68
CA THR A 147 1.40 -4.55 -23.82
C THR A 147 0.27 -4.79 -22.82
N THR A 148 0.22 -5.97 -22.19
CA THR A 148 -0.68 -6.25 -21.06
C THR A 148 -0.41 -5.34 -19.87
N ARG A 149 0.83 -4.83 -19.73
CA ARG A 149 1.21 -3.80 -18.76
C ARG A 149 1.00 -2.38 -19.33
N ARG A 150 -0.10 -2.13 -20.06
CA ARG A 150 -0.36 -0.92 -20.88
C ARG A 150 0.23 0.40 -20.37
N LYS A 151 0.06 0.71 -19.07
CA LYS A 151 0.56 1.98 -18.48
C LYS A 151 2.08 2.05 -18.44
N GLU A 152 2.75 0.94 -18.18
CA GLU A 152 4.20 0.83 -18.08
C GLU A 152 4.83 0.77 -19.47
N ALA A 153 4.32 -0.07 -20.37
CA ALA A 153 4.80 -0.18 -21.74
C ALA A 153 4.78 1.17 -22.51
N THR A 154 3.93 2.12 -22.11
CA THR A 154 3.89 3.48 -22.67
C THR A 154 4.97 4.41 -22.11
N ARG A 155 5.39 4.22 -20.84
CA ARG A 155 6.33 5.09 -20.13
C ARG A 155 7.76 4.56 -20.13
N GLU A 156 7.90 3.25 -19.98
CA GLU A 156 9.14 2.49 -19.90
C GLU A 156 8.96 1.27 -20.81
N PRO A 157 9.36 1.37 -22.09
CA PRO A 157 9.11 0.32 -23.08
C PRO A 157 10.00 -0.91 -22.88
N THR A 158 11.12 -0.76 -22.16
CA THR A 158 12.07 -1.84 -21.90
C THR A 158 12.48 -1.90 -20.43
N ILE A 159 12.84 -3.11 -19.98
CA ILE A 159 13.42 -3.39 -18.66
C ILE A 159 14.82 -3.97 -18.88
N SER A 160 15.80 -3.44 -18.14
CA SER A 160 17.19 -3.91 -18.18
C SER A 160 17.35 -5.22 -17.42
N LEU A 161 18.03 -6.21 -18.02
CA LEU A 161 18.42 -7.45 -17.35
C LEU A 161 19.22 -7.18 -16.08
N TRP A 162 20.07 -6.14 -16.09
CA TRP A 162 20.94 -5.81 -14.96
C TRP A 162 20.17 -5.54 -13.66
N GLU A 163 18.94 -5.04 -13.76
CA GLU A 163 18.06 -4.72 -12.63
C GLU A 163 17.23 -5.92 -12.15
N GLU A 164 17.30 -7.07 -12.82
CA GLU A 164 16.57 -8.27 -12.42
C GLU A 164 17.16 -8.85 -11.13
N ALA A 165 16.27 -9.18 -10.19
CA ALA A 165 16.60 -9.84 -8.93
C ALA A 165 16.85 -11.34 -9.16
N ILE A 166 17.89 -11.87 -8.53
CA ILE A 166 18.27 -13.28 -8.67
C ILE A 166 17.83 -14.12 -7.46
N TYR A 167 18.17 -13.67 -6.25
CA TYR A 167 17.89 -14.34 -4.97
C TYR A 167 17.99 -13.35 -3.80
N PRO A 168 17.41 -13.66 -2.62
CA PRO A 168 17.54 -12.84 -1.41
C PRO A 168 19.00 -12.62 -1.02
N ASN A 169 19.36 -11.50 -0.39
CA ASN A 169 20.73 -11.33 0.10
C ASN A 169 21.05 -12.32 1.26
N TYR A 170 21.52 -13.53 0.93
CA TYR A 170 21.75 -14.61 1.89
C TYR A 170 22.75 -14.26 2.97
N LYS A 171 23.82 -13.54 2.63
CA LYS A 171 24.80 -13.07 3.62
C LYS A 171 24.13 -12.17 4.66
N MET A 172 23.28 -11.23 4.22
CA MET A 172 22.53 -10.38 5.15
C MET A 172 21.55 -11.20 6.00
N ILE A 173 20.84 -12.17 5.41
CA ILE A 173 19.96 -13.09 6.14
C ILE A 173 20.72 -13.85 7.23
N GLU A 174 21.90 -14.40 6.91
CA GLU A 174 22.73 -15.13 7.86
C GLU A 174 23.21 -14.23 9.01
N THR A 175 23.72 -13.03 8.70
CA THR A 175 24.13 -12.06 9.72
C THR A 175 22.97 -11.70 10.65
N LEU A 176 21.79 -11.41 10.10
CA LEU A 176 20.61 -11.02 10.88
C LEU A 176 20.08 -12.17 11.74
N LYS A 177 20.05 -13.40 11.22
CA LYS A 177 19.66 -14.59 11.99
C LYS A 177 20.62 -14.86 13.14
N ALA A 178 21.93 -14.69 12.92
CA ALA A 178 22.92 -14.86 13.97
C ALA A 178 22.77 -13.82 15.10
N SER A 179 22.11 -12.69 14.83
CA SER A 179 21.83 -11.61 15.79
C SER A 179 20.37 -11.54 16.26
N ASP A 180 19.57 -12.59 16.02
CA ASP A 180 18.16 -12.70 16.46
C ASP A 180 17.23 -11.59 15.92
N TYR A 181 17.47 -11.14 14.67
CA TYR A 181 16.62 -10.18 13.98
C TYR A 181 15.55 -10.87 13.11
N SER A 182 14.34 -10.32 13.15
CA SER A 182 13.28 -10.66 12.22
C SER A 182 13.59 -10.13 10.81
N ILE A 183 13.33 -10.95 9.81
CA ILE A 183 13.61 -10.64 8.41
C ILE A 183 12.31 -10.22 7.72
N VAL A 184 12.32 -8.99 7.20
CA VAL A 184 11.26 -8.48 6.33
C VAL A 184 11.71 -8.65 4.88
N ALA A 185 11.01 -9.48 4.12
CA ALA A 185 11.39 -9.80 2.75
C ALA A 185 11.08 -8.64 1.81
N ARG A 186 12.09 -8.09 1.11
CA ARG A 186 11.90 -7.09 0.05
C ARG A 186 11.95 -7.78 -1.31
N ILE A 187 10.78 -8.01 -1.87
CA ILE A 187 10.63 -8.83 -3.08
C ILE A 187 10.30 -7.94 -4.28
N GLN A 188 11.08 -8.04 -5.34
CA GLN A 188 10.81 -7.44 -6.64
C GLN A 188 9.87 -8.33 -7.44
N ASN A 189 8.96 -7.72 -8.20
CA ASN A 189 8.20 -8.45 -9.20
C ASN A 189 9.14 -8.81 -10.38
N PRO A 190 9.34 -10.09 -10.70
CA PRO A 190 10.28 -10.49 -11.74
C PRO A 190 9.78 -10.11 -13.13
N TYR A 191 10.70 -9.78 -14.04
CA TYR A 191 10.33 -9.51 -15.43
C TYR A 191 9.72 -10.74 -16.10
N VAL A 192 10.38 -11.90 -15.95
CA VAL A 192 9.88 -13.19 -16.42
C VAL A 192 8.77 -13.64 -15.47
N ASN A 193 7.56 -13.20 -15.73
CA ASN A 193 6.43 -13.44 -14.86
C ASN A 193 5.69 -14.72 -15.28
N ASN A 194 6.18 -15.87 -14.82
CA ASN A 194 5.50 -17.16 -14.91
C ASN A 194 5.37 -17.79 -13.51
N LYS A 195 4.51 -18.80 -13.38
CA LYS A 195 4.23 -19.45 -12.10
C LYS A 195 5.49 -19.99 -11.40
N ASP A 196 6.35 -20.72 -12.12
CA ASP A 196 7.55 -21.36 -11.55
C ASP A 196 8.55 -20.31 -11.02
N VAL A 197 8.66 -19.17 -11.69
CA VAL A 197 9.49 -18.04 -11.27
C VAL A 197 8.96 -17.42 -9.98
N ILE A 198 7.66 -17.16 -9.87
CA ILE A 198 7.07 -16.55 -8.67
C ILE A 198 7.22 -17.48 -7.47
N GLU A 199 6.95 -18.77 -7.68
CA GLU A 199 7.13 -19.81 -6.68
C GLU A 199 8.59 -19.89 -6.22
N TYR A 200 9.54 -19.88 -7.16
CA TYR A 200 10.96 -19.81 -6.84
C TYR A 200 11.31 -18.61 -5.97
N VAL A 201 10.87 -17.40 -6.36
CA VAL A 201 11.17 -16.13 -5.67
C VAL A 201 10.69 -16.18 -4.22
N ILE A 202 9.46 -16.60 -3.97
CA ILE A 202 8.92 -16.70 -2.60
C ILE A 202 9.64 -17.78 -1.79
N ASN A 203 9.90 -18.95 -2.38
CA ASN A 203 10.51 -20.09 -1.68
C ASN A 203 11.99 -19.90 -1.35
N GLN A 204 12.66 -18.87 -1.87
CA GLN A 204 14.03 -18.55 -1.44
C GLN A 204 14.09 -17.87 -0.06
N TRP A 205 12.96 -17.33 0.43
CA TRP A 205 12.93 -16.61 1.70
C TRP A 205 12.77 -17.56 2.89
N PRO A 206 13.33 -17.20 4.06
CA PRO A 206 13.10 -17.93 5.29
C PRO A 206 11.60 -18.09 5.61
N SER A 207 11.22 -19.26 6.15
CA SER A 207 9.81 -19.54 6.49
C SER A 207 9.26 -18.58 7.54
N ASP A 208 10.12 -18.11 8.46
CA ASP A 208 9.87 -17.15 9.53
C ASP A 208 9.81 -15.68 9.05
N SER A 209 10.10 -15.39 7.78
CA SER A 209 9.83 -14.08 7.18
C SER A 209 8.33 -13.86 7.00
N ASN A 210 7.68 -13.37 8.04
CA ASN A 210 6.22 -13.20 8.11
C ASN A 210 5.70 -11.92 7.43
N LEU A 211 6.56 -10.92 7.22
CA LEU A 211 6.24 -9.67 6.55
C LEU A 211 6.98 -9.56 5.21
N VAL A 212 6.23 -9.37 4.13
CA VAL A 212 6.75 -9.12 2.78
C VAL A 212 6.45 -7.69 2.36
N ILE A 213 7.44 -6.94 1.87
CA ILE A 213 7.24 -5.57 1.34
C ILE A 213 7.76 -5.52 -0.08
N PHE A 214 6.88 -5.36 -1.07
CA PHE A 214 7.28 -5.38 -2.48
C PHE A 214 8.16 -4.20 -2.87
N GLN A 215 9.16 -4.45 -3.72
CA GLN A 215 10.08 -3.45 -4.26
C GLN A 215 9.63 -2.98 -5.66
N GLY A 216 9.93 -1.72 -5.97
CA GLY A 216 9.62 -1.14 -7.27
C GLY A 216 8.14 -0.76 -7.41
N LYS A 217 7.67 -0.75 -8.67
CA LYS A 217 6.35 -0.21 -9.05
C LYS A 217 5.24 -1.25 -9.06
N GLU A 218 5.56 -2.50 -8.80
CA GLU A 218 4.65 -3.64 -8.98
C GLU A 218 4.63 -4.49 -7.73
N VAL A 219 3.46 -5.05 -7.41
CA VAL A 219 3.40 -6.17 -6.48
C VAL A 219 3.75 -7.47 -7.21
N LEU A 220 4.18 -8.47 -6.45
CA LEU A 220 4.52 -9.78 -7.01
C LEU A 220 3.35 -10.40 -7.77
N GLY A 221 3.64 -10.99 -8.93
CA GLY A 221 2.68 -11.68 -9.79
C GLY A 221 1.96 -10.76 -10.77
N TYR A 222 2.08 -9.43 -10.67
CA TYR A 222 1.48 -8.53 -11.66
C TYR A 222 2.15 -8.67 -13.05
N PRO A 223 1.42 -8.71 -14.17
CA PRO A 223 -0.04 -8.54 -14.28
C PRO A 223 -0.87 -9.83 -14.26
N GLN A 224 -0.30 -11.00 -14.55
CA GLN A 224 -1.07 -12.19 -14.91
C GLN A 224 -1.21 -13.23 -13.78
N HIS A 225 -0.34 -13.20 -12.79
CA HIS A 225 -0.19 -14.24 -11.77
C HIS A 225 -0.40 -13.74 -10.34
N LEU A 226 -1.26 -12.72 -10.18
CA LEU A 226 -1.60 -12.16 -8.87
C LEU A 226 -2.28 -13.18 -7.96
N LYS A 227 -3.03 -14.13 -8.54
CA LYS A 227 -3.71 -15.18 -7.77
C LYS A 227 -2.70 -16.15 -7.18
N GLU A 228 -1.75 -16.62 -8.01
CA GLU A 228 -0.67 -17.50 -7.58
C GLU A 228 0.22 -16.81 -6.54
N ALA A 229 0.51 -15.52 -6.72
CA ALA A 229 1.22 -14.74 -5.72
C ALA A 229 0.43 -14.63 -4.40
N ALA A 230 -0.90 -14.48 -4.44
CA ALA A 230 -1.73 -14.45 -3.25
C ALA A 230 -1.75 -15.80 -2.52
N ASP A 231 -1.86 -16.91 -3.26
CA ASP A 231 -1.82 -18.27 -2.70
C ASP A 231 -0.46 -18.55 -2.03
N LEU A 232 0.65 -18.11 -2.65
CA LEU A 232 2.00 -18.24 -2.08
C LEU A 232 2.26 -17.34 -0.86
N LEU A 233 1.45 -16.29 -0.67
CA LEU A 233 1.49 -15.42 0.51
C LEU A 233 0.57 -15.91 1.64
N GLU A 234 -0.11 -17.05 1.49
CA GLU A 234 -0.95 -17.59 2.54
C GLU A 234 -0.14 -17.79 3.84
N GLY A 235 -0.67 -17.30 4.97
CA GLY A 235 0.02 -17.28 6.26
C GLY A 235 1.07 -16.18 6.43
N LYS A 236 1.39 -15.41 5.37
CA LYS A 236 2.30 -14.25 5.42
C LYS A 236 1.52 -12.95 5.23
N THR A 237 1.89 -11.93 5.99
CA THR A 237 1.35 -10.58 5.83
C THR A 237 2.18 -9.82 4.81
N TRP A 238 1.55 -9.02 3.96
CA TRP A 238 2.29 -8.13 3.07
C TRP A 238 2.08 -6.64 3.41
N GLY A 239 3.07 -5.83 3.08
CA GLY A 239 3.12 -4.41 3.37
C GLY A 239 2.55 -3.57 2.24
N PHE A 240 1.46 -2.85 2.51
CA PHE A 240 0.88 -1.86 1.60
C PHE A 240 1.58 -0.51 1.78
N ILE A 241 2.46 -0.13 0.84
CA ILE A 241 3.28 1.08 0.93
C ILE A 241 2.45 2.32 0.62
N GLU A 242 2.35 3.23 1.58
CA GLU A 242 1.62 4.48 1.41
C GLU A 242 2.24 5.33 0.28
N PHE A 243 1.39 5.83 -0.63
CA PHE A 243 1.74 6.69 -1.77
C PHE A 243 2.54 6.02 -2.90
N ALA A 244 2.96 4.76 -2.76
CA ALA A 244 3.68 4.05 -3.82
C ALA A 244 2.79 3.81 -5.06
N ASN A 245 1.49 3.55 -4.86
CA ASN A 245 0.53 3.20 -5.92
C ASN A 245 1.06 2.08 -6.83
N GLN A 246 1.47 0.97 -6.22
CA GLN A 246 2.05 -0.15 -6.95
C GLN A 246 0.99 -0.80 -7.83
N TYR A 247 1.37 -1.20 -9.04
CA TYR A 247 0.48 -1.93 -9.93
C TYR A 247 0.13 -3.29 -9.33
N GLY A 248 -1.15 -3.67 -9.44
CA GLY A 248 -1.69 -4.90 -8.85
C GLY A 248 -2.05 -4.83 -7.37
N GLU A 249 -1.65 -3.80 -6.62
CA GLU A 249 -1.81 -3.75 -5.15
C GLU A 249 -3.28 -3.90 -4.68
N LYS A 250 -4.23 -3.32 -5.41
CA LYS A 250 -5.66 -3.38 -5.06
C LYS A 250 -6.29 -4.74 -5.33
N GLU A 251 -5.78 -5.45 -6.32
CA GLU A 251 -6.26 -6.77 -6.69
C GLU A 251 -5.63 -7.82 -5.77
N LEU A 252 -4.31 -7.72 -5.53
CA LEU A 252 -3.63 -8.54 -4.53
C LEU A 252 -4.29 -8.37 -3.15
N ALA A 253 -4.62 -7.15 -2.73
CA ALA A 253 -5.33 -6.92 -1.46
C ALA A 253 -6.67 -7.65 -1.35
N ARG A 254 -7.39 -7.83 -2.48
CA ARG A 254 -8.62 -8.62 -2.49
C ARG A 254 -8.34 -10.12 -2.43
N LEU A 255 -7.34 -10.57 -3.19
CA LEU A 255 -6.98 -11.99 -3.28
C LEU A 255 -6.39 -12.52 -1.98
N THR A 256 -5.69 -11.67 -1.20
CA THR A 256 -5.16 -12.03 0.13
C THR A 256 -6.15 -11.72 1.26
N ASP A 257 -7.44 -11.51 0.98
CA ASP A 257 -8.47 -11.13 1.96
C ASP A 257 -8.05 -9.97 2.90
N TYR A 258 -7.31 -9.01 2.36
CA TYR A 258 -6.76 -7.87 3.10
C TYR A 258 -5.82 -8.25 4.26
N ASN A 259 -5.15 -9.41 4.18
CA ASN A 259 -4.05 -9.82 5.04
C ASN A 259 -2.79 -8.97 4.82
N LEU A 260 -2.92 -7.68 5.11
CA LEU A 260 -1.91 -6.65 4.86
C LEU A 260 -1.80 -5.66 6.01
N VAL A 261 -0.64 -5.04 6.12
CA VAL A 261 -0.37 -3.92 7.04
C VAL A 261 0.11 -2.71 6.27
N ARG A 262 -0.22 -1.52 6.76
CA ARG A 262 0.17 -0.27 6.10
C ARG A 262 1.60 0.11 6.47
N VAL A 263 2.42 0.30 5.44
CA VAL A 263 3.82 0.71 5.54
C VAL A 263 3.93 2.19 5.20
N HIS A 264 4.58 2.98 6.05
CA HIS A 264 5.03 4.32 5.70
C HIS A 264 6.54 4.33 5.52
N SER A 265 7.00 4.92 4.41
CA SER A 265 8.43 5.04 4.10
C SER A 265 8.72 6.43 3.56
N ILE A 266 9.89 6.96 3.88
CA ILE A 266 10.43 8.17 3.27
C ILE A 266 11.46 7.72 2.22
N THR A 267 11.30 8.19 0.98
CA THR A 267 12.13 7.72 -0.15
C THR A 267 13.61 8.06 0.04
N PRO A 268 14.56 7.29 -0.53
CA PRO A 268 15.99 7.59 -0.41
C PRO A 268 16.35 9.03 -0.80
N LYS A 269 15.87 9.50 -1.97
CA LYS A 269 16.08 10.87 -2.45
C LYS A 269 15.54 11.96 -1.51
N GLU A 270 14.49 11.65 -0.75
CA GLU A 270 13.95 12.58 0.23
C GLU A 270 14.73 12.52 1.55
N MET A 271 15.19 11.34 1.96
CA MET A 271 16.05 11.15 3.14
C MET A 271 17.36 11.94 3.06
N GLU A 272 17.93 12.11 1.86
CA GLU A 272 19.12 12.94 1.61
C GLU A 272 18.96 14.41 2.05
N ARG A 273 17.72 14.93 2.13
CA ARG A 273 17.46 16.37 2.26
C ARG A 273 16.46 16.73 3.34
N ILE A 274 15.65 15.77 3.80
CA ILE A 274 14.62 16.03 4.79
C ILE A 274 15.28 16.34 6.14
N ASP A 275 14.77 17.38 6.78
CA ASP A 275 15.15 17.70 8.14
C ASP A 275 14.73 16.54 9.11
N PRO A 276 15.61 16.10 10.03
CA PRO A 276 15.31 14.99 10.93
C PRO A 276 14.05 15.19 11.79
N GLN A 277 13.77 16.42 12.23
CA GLN A 277 12.57 16.71 13.01
C GLN A 277 11.31 16.58 12.15
N LYS A 278 11.36 17.09 10.90
CA LYS A 278 10.26 16.90 9.94
C LYS A 278 10.02 15.43 9.62
N ALA A 279 11.08 14.63 9.50
CA ALA A 279 10.95 13.18 9.28
C ALA A 279 10.25 12.50 10.46
N HIS A 280 10.68 12.82 11.68
CA HIS A 280 10.06 12.33 12.92
C HIS A 280 8.55 12.68 12.99
N GLU A 281 8.18 13.94 12.80
CA GLU A 281 6.77 14.37 12.76
C GLU A 281 5.98 13.63 11.68
N ARG A 282 6.60 13.39 10.52
CA ARG A 282 5.96 12.68 9.42
C ARG A 282 5.68 11.22 9.76
N TYR A 283 6.61 10.55 10.44
CA TYR A 283 6.44 9.19 10.92
C TYR A 283 5.33 9.09 11.98
N LEU A 284 5.32 9.96 12.99
CA LEU A 284 4.24 10.01 13.99
C LEU A 284 2.88 10.22 13.34
N ARG A 285 2.78 11.21 12.44
CA ARG A 285 1.54 11.47 11.70
C ARG A 285 1.12 10.29 10.83
N ALA A 286 2.06 9.52 10.29
CA ALA A 286 1.73 8.33 9.51
C ALA A 286 1.00 7.28 10.36
N VAL A 287 1.46 7.07 11.60
CA VAL A 287 0.80 6.14 12.54
C VAL A 287 -0.53 6.71 13.02
N ARG A 288 -0.53 7.96 13.51
CA ARG A 288 -1.69 8.62 14.14
C ARG A 288 -2.83 8.91 13.19
N GLU A 289 -2.54 9.64 12.11
CA GLU A 289 -3.56 10.18 11.20
C GLU A 289 -3.86 9.21 10.06
N ARG A 290 -2.86 8.41 9.67
CA ARG A 290 -2.95 7.55 8.50
C ARG A 290 -2.92 6.08 8.85
N GLY A 291 -2.80 5.68 10.11
CA GLY A 291 -2.93 4.27 10.50
C GLY A 291 -1.83 3.37 9.92
N ALA A 292 -0.62 3.90 9.68
CA ALA A 292 0.55 3.07 9.40
C ALA A 292 0.86 2.21 10.63
N ARG A 293 1.27 0.97 10.40
CA ARG A 293 1.65 0.00 11.45
C ARG A 293 3.05 -0.55 11.26
N VAL A 294 3.64 -0.28 10.10
CA VAL A 294 5.06 -0.48 9.82
C VAL A 294 5.67 0.86 9.44
N LEU A 295 6.69 1.27 10.17
CA LEU A 295 7.52 2.42 9.83
C LEU A 295 8.81 1.91 9.22
N TYR A 296 8.99 2.18 7.93
CA TYR A 296 10.15 1.76 7.16
C TYR A 296 11.19 2.88 7.19
N LEU A 297 12.22 2.68 8.01
CA LEU A 297 13.24 3.67 8.36
C LEU A 297 14.50 3.49 7.50
N ARG A 298 15.26 4.58 7.36
CA ARG A 298 16.60 4.61 6.76
C ARG A 298 17.49 5.47 7.65
N PRO A 299 18.78 5.14 7.81
CA PRO A 299 19.73 6.05 8.43
C PRO A 299 19.82 7.35 7.65
N PHE A 300 20.00 8.47 8.35
CA PHE A 300 20.42 9.73 7.73
C PHE A 300 21.91 9.65 7.46
N GLU A 301 22.29 9.71 6.17
CA GLU A 301 23.70 9.62 5.75
C GLU A 301 24.57 10.75 6.28
N PHE A 302 23.99 11.93 6.55
CA PHE A 302 24.72 13.11 7.03
C PHE A 302 24.85 13.19 8.56
N LEU A 303 24.26 12.25 9.30
CA LEU A 303 24.32 12.19 10.76
C LEU A 303 25.30 11.09 11.20
N SER A 304 25.91 11.26 12.39
CA SER A 304 26.64 10.18 13.04
C SER A 304 25.72 9.02 13.41
N TRP A 305 26.30 7.86 13.75
CA TRP A 305 25.51 6.70 14.12
C TRP A 305 24.76 6.95 15.44
N GLU A 306 25.44 7.58 16.40
CA GLU A 306 24.87 7.97 17.69
C GLU A 306 23.71 8.96 17.51
N GLU A 307 23.86 9.93 16.60
CA GLU A 307 22.78 10.86 16.27
C GLU A 307 21.57 10.15 15.63
N ASN A 308 21.82 9.17 14.74
CA ASN A 308 20.76 8.33 14.19
C ASN A 308 20.01 7.54 15.27
N LEU A 309 20.74 6.94 16.23
CA LEU A 309 20.15 6.24 17.38
C LEU A 309 19.30 7.17 18.25
N VAL A 310 19.77 8.40 18.48
CA VAL A 310 18.99 9.43 19.20
C VAL A 310 17.69 9.74 18.45
N ARG A 311 17.72 9.86 17.10
CA ARG A 311 16.48 10.06 16.31
C ARG A 311 15.52 8.90 16.41
N ILE A 312 16.01 7.66 16.43
CA ILE A 312 15.19 6.46 16.64
C ILE A 312 14.57 6.48 18.04
N SER A 313 15.34 6.83 19.08
CA SER A 313 14.82 6.96 20.44
C SER A 313 13.73 8.01 20.55
N ILE A 314 13.93 9.21 19.99
CA ILE A 314 12.92 10.27 19.97
C ILE A 314 11.64 9.80 19.26
N LEU A 315 11.77 9.06 18.15
CA LEU A 315 10.61 8.49 17.45
C LEU A 315 9.87 7.48 18.33
N LYS A 316 10.59 6.60 19.02
CA LYS A 316 10.00 5.64 19.95
C LYS A 316 9.24 6.36 21.07
N ASP A 317 9.88 7.31 21.74
CA ASP A 317 9.28 8.05 22.85
C ASP A 317 8.00 8.76 22.40
N GLY A 318 8.02 9.41 21.23
CA GLY A 318 6.83 10.03 20.64
C GLY A 318 5.71 9.04 20.29
N LEU A 319 6.03 7.80 19.90
CA LEU A 319 5.02 6.76 19.67
C LEU A 319 4.40 6.29 20.99
N GLU A 320 5.21 6.09 22.03
CA GLU A 320 4.74 5.66 23.35
C GLU A 320 3.89 6.74 24.04
N GLU A 321 4.27 8.02 23.92
CA GLU A 321 3.49 9.16 24.39
C GLU A 321 2.10 9.25 23.73
N GLU A 322 1.99 8.87 22.44
CA GLU A 322 0.71 8.78 21.73
C GLU A 322 -0.07 7.48 22.02
N GLY A 323 0.46 6.60 22.87
CA GLY A 323 -0.19 5.36 23.33
C GLY A 323 -0.01 4.15 22.40
N PHE A 324 0.99 4.19 21.52
CA PHE A 324 1.40 3.04 20.70
C PHE A 324 2.42 2.16 21.43
N GLN A 325 2.50 0.90 21.02
CA GLN A 325 3.47 -0.07 21.53
C GLN A 325 4.34 -0.58 20.39
N LEU A 326 5.63 -0.78 20.63
CA LEU A 326 6.49 -1.40 19.63
C LEU A 326 6.27 -2.91 19.59
N GLY A 327 6.15 -3.48 18.38
CA GLY A 327 5.92 -4.91 18.20
C GLY A 327 5.42 -5.27 16.81
N GLU A 328 5.23 -6.57 16.55
CA GLU A 328 4.71 -7.06 15.27
C GLU A 328 3.23 -6.69 15.08
N PRO A 329 2.90 -5.94 14.02
CA PRO A 329 1.53 -5.55 13.76
C PRO A 329 0.71 -6.71 13.24
N LYS A 330 -0.55 -6.74 13.64
CA LYS A 330 -1.52 -7.70 13.12
C LYS A 330 -2.35 -7.04 12.03
N PRO A 331 -2.56 -7.71 10.88
CA PRO A 331 -3.54 -7.28 9.90
C PRO A 331 -4.89 -6.99 10.57
N LYS A 332 -5.51 -5.87 10.18
CA LYS A 332 -6.80 -5.51 10.75
C LYS A 332 -7.85 -6.54 10.31
N PRO A 333 -8.71 -7.03 11.22
CA PRO A 333 -9.73 -8.00 10.85
C PRO A 333 -10.65 -7.39 9.78
N PHE A 334 -11.01 -8.21 8.78
CA PHE A 334 -11.91 -7.78 7.73
C PHE A 334 -13.25 -7.33 8.32
N PHE A 335 -13.65 -6.09 8.02
CA PHE A 335 -14.96 -5.57 8.38
C PHE A 335 -15.56 -4.76 7.24
N LYS A 336 -16.83 -5.02 6.97
CA LYS A 336 -17.67 -4.20 6.10
C LYS A 336 -18.92 -3.87 6.89
N SER A 337 -19.32 -2.59 6.93
CA SER A 337 -20.59 -2.28 7.58
C SER A 337 -21.72 -3.02 6.88
N SER A 338 -22.51 -3.74 7.66
CA SER A 338 -23.62 -4.55 7.16
C SER A 338 -24.57 -3.69 6.33
N PHE A 339 -25.23 -4.32 5.35
CA PHE A 339 -26.29 -3.68 4.58
C PHE A 339 -27.33 -3.02 5.49
N TRP A 340 -27.62 -3.64 6.65
CA TRP A 340 -28.57 -3.14 7.65
C TRP A 340 -28.15 -1.85 8.34
N LEU A 341 -26.85 -1.54 8.39
CA LEU A 341 -26.35 -0.25 8.88
C LEU A 341 -26.25 0.79 7.76
N PHE A 342 -25.88 0.34 6.56
CA PHE A 342 -25.73 1.21 5.39
C PHE A 342 -27.07 1.73 4.85
N TRP A 343 -28.07 0.87 4.72
CA TRP A 343 -29.32 1.20 4.04
C TRP A 343 -30.16 2.27 4.76
N PRO A 344 -30.30 2.28 6.10
CA PRO A 344 -30.96 3.37 6.81
C PRO A 344 -30.25 4.72 6.66
N VAL A 345 -28.92 4.72 6.57
CA VAL A 345 -28.13 5.94 6.29
C VAL A 345 -28.46 6.45 4.89
N LEU A 346 -28.45 5.57 3.89
CA LEU A 346 -28.83 5.91 2.52
C LEU A 346 -30.26 6.47 2.44
N LEU A 347 -31.22 5.85 3.13
CA LEU A 347 -32.59 6.37 3.23
C LEU A 347 -32.62 7.77 3.82
N GLY A 348 -31.88 8.02 4.89
CA GLY A 348 -31.76 9.35 5.50
C GLY A 348 -31.25 10.39 4.51
N ILE A 349 -30.18 10.07 3.76
CA ILE A 349 -29.63 10.94 2.70
C ILE A 349 -30.70 11.23 1.64
N VAL A 350 -31.42 10.21 1.17
CA VAL A 350 -32.46 10.34 0.13
C VAL A 350 -33.63 11.19 0.61
N VAL A 351 -34.10 10.99 1.85
CA VAL A 351 -35.18 11.79 2.46
C VAL A 351 -34.78 13.26 2.57
N CYS A 352 -33.54 13.54 3.01
CA CYS A 352 -33.00 14.89 3.02
C CYS A 352 -32.86 15.45 1.59
N GLY A 353 -32.47 14.63 0.62
CA GLY A 353 -32.42 15.03 -0.80
C GLY A 353 -33.79 15.45 -1.36
N ILE A 354 -34.88 14.76 -0.97
CA ILE A 354 -36.24 15.18 -1.32
C ILE A 354 -36.55 16.56 -0.73
N GLU A 355 -36.19 16.79 0.53
CA GLU A 355 -36.38 18.10 1.17
C GLU A 355 -35.59 19.19 0.47
N LEU A 356 -34.36 18.89 0.01
CA LEU A 356 -33.56 19.83 -0.75
C LEU A 356 -34.21 20.19 -2.09
N MET A 357 -34.69 19.19 -2.83
CA MET A 357 -35.41 19.42 -4.09
C MET A 357 -36.67 20.28 -3.88
N HIS A 358 -37.38 20.12 -2.77
CA HIS A 358 -38.51 21.00 -2.45
C HIS A 358 -38.08 22.45 -2.17
N LEU A 359 -36.96 22.65 -1.46
CA LEU A 359 -36.40 24.00 -1.25
C LEU A 359 -36.00 24.68 -2.57
N LEU A 360 -35.54 23.89 -3.55
CA LEU A 360 -35.20 24.37 -4.89
C LEU A 360 -36.41 24.55 -5.82
N GLY A 361 -37.63 24.29 -5.35
CA GLY A 361 -38.87 24.52 -6.10
C GLY A 361 -39.31 23.38 -7.03
N PHE A 362 -38.72 22.18 -6.91
CA PHE A 362 -39.17 21.02 -7.69
C PHE A 362 -40.54 20.51 -7.25
N LYS A 363 -41.33 19.99 -8.20
CA LYS A 363 -42.65 19.38 -7.93
C LYS A 363 -42.51 18.11 -7.10
N ASN A 364 -43.41 17.92 -6.13
CA ASN A 364 -43.38 16.77 -5.21
C ASN A 364 -43.31 15.40 -5.91
N ARG A 365 -44.03 15.19 -7.02
CA ARG A 365 -43.96 13.93 -7.78
C ARG A 365 -42.55 13.70 -8.34
N SER A 366 -41.97 14.70 -8.99
CA SER A 366 -40.62 14.61 -9.59
C SER A 366 -39.56 14.35 -8.52
N SER A 367 -39.60 15.07 -7.40
CA SER A 367 -38.68 14.87 -6.28
C SER A 367 -38.72 13.44 -5.73
N VAL A 368 -39.92 12.89 -5.52
CA VAL A 368 -40.09 11.53 -5.00
C VAL A 368 -39.66 10.47 -6.03
N TYR A 369 -39.98 10.64 -7.32
CA TYR A 369 -39.55 9.70 -8.37
C TYR A 369 -38.03 9.68 -8.52
N THR A 370 -37.38 10.83 -8.58
CA THR A 370 -35.91 10.92 -8.69
C THR A 370 -35.24 10.27 -7.47
N ALA A 371 -35.74 10.57 -6.27
CA ALA A 371 -35.25 9.97 -5.03
C ALA A 371 -35.42 8.44 -4.99
N PHE A 372 -36.57 7.94 -5.46
CA PHE A 372 -36.84 6.51 -5.55
C PHE A 372 -35.89 5.82 -6.53
N VAL A 373 -35.70 6.39 -7.73
CA VAL A 373 -34.76 5.86 -8.73
C VAL A 373 -33.34 5.82 -8.19
N ALA A 374 -32.88 6.91 -7.54
CA ALA A 374 -31.55 6.96 -6.92
C ALA A 374 -31.38 5.90 -5.82
N LEU A 375 -32.36 5.75 -4.93
CA LEU A 375 -32.36 4.75 -3.87
C LEU A 375 -32.27 3.33 -4.44
N VAL A 376 -33.11 3.00 -5.42
CA VAL A 376 -33.12 1.68 -6.06
C VAL A 376 -31.81 1.42 -6.79
N ALA A 377 -31.30 2.39 -7.56
CA ALA A 377 -30.04 2.25 -8.28
C ALA A 377 -28.86 1.98 -7.34
N ILE A 378 -28.71 2.76 -6.27
CA ILE A 378 -27.64 2.60 -5.28
C ILE A 378 -27.80 1.26 -4.54
N THR A 379 -29.03 0.86 -4.22
CA THR A 379 -29.32 -0.44 -3.58
C THR A 379 -28.93 -1.59 -4.51
N ILE A 380 -29.30 -1.55 -5.78
CA ILE A 380 -28.93 -2.57 -6.78
C ILE A 380 -27.41 -2.65 -6.94
N LEU A 381 -26.71 -1.51 -7.01
CA LEU A 381 -25.24 -1.49 -7.05
C LEU A 381 -24.63 -2.19 -5.84
N TYR A 382 -25.14 -1.91 -4.64
CA TYR A 382 -24.67 -2.57 -3.42
C TYR A 382 -24.91 -4.08 -3.47
N LEU A 383 -26.12 -4.52 -3.84
CA LEU A 383 -26.50 -5.93 -3.86
C LEU A 383 -25.77 -6.73 -4.96
N LYS A 384 -25.40 -6.10 -6.08
CA LYS A 384 -24.57 -6.70 -7.13
C LYS A 384 -23.07 -6.80 -6.79
N GLY A 385 -22.66 -6.37 -5.58
CA GLY A 385 -21.27 -6.42 -5.15
C GLY A 385 -20.45 -5.16 -5.46
N TYR A 386 -20.99 -4.18 -6.19
CA TYR A 386 -20.38 -2.86 -6.45
C TYR A 386 -20.45 -1.93 -5.24
N THR A 387 -20.09 -2.47 -4.08
CA THR A 387 -20.27 -1.86 -2.77
C THR A 387 -19.38 -0.64 -2.57
N VAL A 388 -18.17 -0.60 -3.16
CA VAL A 388 -17.32 0.61 -3.16
C VAL A 388 -18.04 1.76 -3.85
N LEU A 389 -18.57 1.53 -5.05
CA LEU A 389 -19.26 2.54 -5.84
C LEU A 389 -20.54 3.01 -5.13
N ALA A 390 -21.37 2.08 -4.64
CA ALA A 390 -22.59 2.42 -3.90
C ALA A 390 -22.31 3.31 -2.67
N ARG A 391 -21.25 2.98 -1.91
CA ARG A 391 -20.81 3.77 -0.75
C ARG A 391 -20.28 5.14 -1.16
N GLN A 392 -19.46 5.23 -2.21
CA GLN A 392 -18.94 6.52 -2.70
C GLN A 392 -20.06 7.44 -3.20
N VAL A 393 -21.01 6.93 -3.98
CA VAL A 393 -22.15 7.70 -4.46
C VAL A 393 -23.02 8.18 -3.30
N SER A 394 -23.25 7.32 -2.29
CA SER A 394 -24.00 7.70 -1.09
C SER A 394 -23.28 8.79 -0.29
N ALA A 395 -21.98 8.62 -0.06
CA ALA A 395 -21.14 9.60 0.64
C ALA A 395 -21.09 10.95 -0.09
N PHE A 396 -21.01 10.92 -1.42
CA PHE A 396 -21.09 12.12 -2.26
C PHE A 396 -22.46 12.80 -2.13
N GLY A 397 -23.55 12.02 -2.15
CA GLY A 397 -24.89 12.52 -1.88
C GLY A 397 -24.98 13.24 -0.53
N ALA A 398 -24.42 12.66 0.53
CA ALA A 398 -24.37 13.33 1.84
C ALA A 398 -23.51 14.61 1.81
N ALA A 399 -22.36 14.58 1.13
CA ALA A 399 -21.45 15.72 1.01
C ALA A 399 -22.08 16.93 0.30
N VAL A 400 -23.00 16.69 -0.63
CA VAL A 400 -23.70 17.76 -1.37
C VAL A 400 -25.01 18.16 -0.66
N VAL A 401 -25.86 17.19 -0.30
CA VAL A 401 -27.21 17.46 0.18
C VAL A 401 -27.21 18.27 1.49
N PHE A 402 -26.38 17.90 2.46
CA PHE A 402 -26.46 18.48 3.80
C PHE A 402 -25.94 19.92 3.89
N PRO A 403 -24.78 20.29 3.29
CA PRO A 403 -24.35 21.68 3.25
C PRO A 403 -25.36 22.58 2.52
N THR A 404 -25.91 22.14 1.38
CA THR A 404 -26.91 22.93 0.64
C THR A 404 -28.22 23.06 1.43
N LEU A 405 -28.66 22.00 2.11
CA LEU A 405 -29.82 22.06 3.01
C LEU A 405 -29.62 23.02 4.17
N ALA A 406 -28.44 23.00 4.81
CA ALA A 406 -28.09 23.92 5.90
C ALA A 406 -28.33 25.37 5.47
N ILE A 407 -27.75 25.77 4.34
CA ILE A 407 -27.86 27.14 3.81
C ILE A 407 -29.29 27.43 3.35
N GLY A 408 -29.93 26.48 2.65
CA GLY A 408 -31.32 26.63 2.19
C GLY A 408 -32.30 26.86 3.35
N LYS A 409 -32.13 26.14 4.46
CA LYS A 409 -32.95 26.30 5.68
C LYS A 409 -32.68 27.61 6.40
N VAL A 410 -31.44 28.08 6.41
CA VAL A 410 -31.11 29.42 6.93
C VAL A 410 -31.78 30.50 6.08
N ALA A 411 -31.70 30.41 4.76
CA ALA A 411 -32.32 31.36 3.84
C ALA A 411 -33.85 31.38 3.97
N GLU A 412 -34.49 30.20 4.03
CA GLU A 412 -35.93 30.05 4.30
C GLU A 412 -36.31 30.67 5.66
N GLY A 413 -35.50 30.42 6.71
CA GLY A 413 -35.69 30.99 8.03
C GLY A 413 -35.64 32.52 8.04
N LEU A 414 -34.63 33.10 7.38
CA LEU A 414 -34.48 34.55 7.25
C LEU A 414 -35.65 35.18 6.49
N LYS A 415 -36.09 34.56 5.39
CA LYS A 415 -37.26 35.00 4.62
C LYS A 415 -38.54 34.98 5.46
N ASN A 416 -38.67 34.01 6.34
CA ASN A 416 -39.79 33.87 7.29
C ASN A 416 -39.62 34.74 8.56
N GLY A 417 -38.69 35.70 8.56
CA GLY A 417 -38.50 36.67 9.64
C GLY A 417 -37.68 36.17 10.85
N ARG A 418 -37.10 34.96 10.80
CA ARG A 418 -36.25 34.45 11.88
C ARG A 418 -34.85 35.07 11.80
N LYS A 419 -34.56 36.02 12.69
CA LYS A 419 -33.26 36.71 12.78
C LYS A 419 -32.39 36.30 13.96
N ASN A 420 -32.82 35.34 14.78
CA ASN A 420 -32.03 34.87 15.92
C ASN A 420 -30.78 34.13 15.41
N LEU A 421 -29.61 34.76 15.61
CA LEU A 421 -28.33 34.23 15.15
C LEU A 421 -28.02 32.85 15.72
N GLY A 422 -28.32 32.62 17.01
CA GLY A 422 -28.09 31.33 17.67
C GLY A 422 -28.87 30.20 17.03
N TYR A 423 -30.14 30.42 16.67
CA TYR A 423 -30.95 29.44 15.95
C TYR A 423 -30.40 29.15 14.54
N LEU A 424 -29.95 30.17 13.82
CA LEU A 424 -29.40 30.00 12.47
C LEU A 424 -28.08 29.20 12.52
N VAL A 425 -27.19 29.53 13.46
CA VAL A 425 -25.94 28.79 13.69
C VAL A 425 -26.23 27.35 14.07
N LEU A 426 -27.17 27.12 15.00
CA LEU A 426 -27.56 25.76 15.41
C LEU A 426 -28.14 24.95 14.25
N THR A 427 -28.88 25.59 13.35
CA THR A 427 -29.41 24.95 12.14
C THR A 427 -28.28 24.49 11.22
N VAL A 428 -27.30 25.35 10.94
CA VAL A 428 -26.13 25.00 10.11
C VAL A 428 -25.34 23.87 10.74
N LEU A 429 -25.02 23.98 12.04
CA LEU A 429 -24.29 22.96 12.77
C LEU A 429 -25.03 21.62 12.78
N GLY A 430 -26.35 21.62 12.99
CA GLY A 430 -27.15 20.41 13.02
C GLY A 430 -27.14 19.65 11.69
N TYR A 431 -27.44 20.32 10.57
CA TYR A 431 -27.40 19.69 9.25
C TYR A 431 -25.99 19.26 8.87
N THR A 432 -24.98 20.08 9.16
CA THR A 432 -23.57 19.75 8.85
C THR A 432 -23.14 18.52 9.63
N PHE A 433 -23.45 18.45 10.93
CA PHE A 433 -23.13 17.31 11.78
C PHE A 433 -23.78 16.01 11.28
N VAL A 434 -25.08 16.02 10.96
CA VAL A 434 -25.76 14.85 10.38
C VAL A 434 -25.16 14.47 9.03
N GLY A 435 -24.81 15.46 8.20
CA GLY A 435 -24.13 15.24 6.93
C GLY A 435 -22.78 14.55 7.07
N VAL A 436 -21.94 15.02 8.00
CA VAL A 436 -20.64 14.38 8.31
C VAL A 436 -20.85 12.96 8.85
N LEU A 437 -21.82 12.74 9.72
CA LEU A 437 -22.16 11.40 10.22
C LEU A 437 -22.56 10.46 9.07
N PHE A 438 -23.44 10.89 8.17
CA PHE A 438 -23.92 10.05 7.06
C PHE A 438 -22.85 9.81 6.00
N LEU A 439 -22.04 10.81 5.70
CA LEU A 439 -20.86 10.67 4.84
C LEU A 439 -19.90 9.64 5.42
N THR A 440 -19.53 9.79 6.69
CA THR A 440 -18.60 8.89 7.38
C THR A 440 -19.18 7.47 7.45
N ALA A 441 -20.47 7.34 7.79
CA ALA A 441 -21.17 6.07 7.89
C ALA A 441 -21.27 5.34 6.54
N SER A 442 -21.47 6.08 5.45
CA SER A 442 -21.49 5.53 4.10
C SER A 442 -20.14 4.88 3.74
N LEU A 443 -19.04 5.47 4.17
CA LEU A 443 -17.67 4.99 3.93
C LEU A 443 -17.16 3.96 4.96
N LEU A 444 -18.02 3.41 5.83
CA LEU A 444 -17.62 2.38 6.81
C LEU A 444 -17.34 1.02 6.16
N ASP A 445 -16.16 0.89 5.59
CA ASP A 445 -15.66 -0.30 4.92
C ASP A 445 -14.15 -0.40 5.16
N LEU A 446 -13.62 -1.58 5.48
CA LEU A 446 -12.19 -1.76 5.76
C LEU A 446 -11.35 -1.14 4.64
N ARG A 447 -11.74 -1.32 3.38
CA ARG A 447 -11.01 -0.80 2.21
C ARG A 447 -10.71 0.69 2.27
N PHE A 448 -11.61 1.50 2.84
CA PHE A 448 -11.38 2.93 3.05
C PHE A 448 -10.52 3.20 4.30
N VAL A 449 -10.67 2.38 5.35
CA VAL A 449 -9.89 2.47 6.59
C VAL A 449 -8.40 2.17 6.35
N ILE A 450 -8.10 1.08 5.62
CA ILE A 450 -6.73 0.73 5.23
C ILE A 450 -6.23 1.51 4.00
N LYS A 451 -7.03 2.45 3.47
CA LYS A 451 -6.75 3.29 2.29
C LYS A 451 -6.39 2.55 1.00
N VAL A 452 -6.74 1.27 0.87
CA VAL A 452 -6.74 0.57 -0.44
C VAL A 452 -7.70 1.27 -1.40
N GLU A 453 -8.80 1.83 -0.88
CA GLU A 453 -9.68 2.73 -1.62
C GLU A 453 -9.71 4.13 -1.01
N GLN A 454 -9.87 5.14 -1.87
CA GLN A 454 -9.98 6.55 -1.48
C GLN A 454 -11.34 7.11 -1.92
N PHE A 455 -11.84 8.11 -1.20
CA PHE A 455 -13.07 8.80 -1.59
C PHE A 455 -12.79 9.74 -2.77
N LEU A 456 -13.36 9.41 -3.94
CA LEU A 456 -13.15 10.17 -5.17
C LEU A 456 -13.95 11.48 -5.24
N GLY A 457 -14.96 11.64 -4.39
CA GLY A 457 -15.88 12.78 -4.43
C GLY A 457 -15.31 14.09 -3.89
N VAL A 458 -14.11 14.11 -3.29
CA VAL A 458 -13.51 15.32 -2.71
C VAL A 458 -13.34 16.43 -3.75
N LYS A 459 -12.90 16.10 -4.97
CA LYS A 459 -12.76 17.11 -6.04
C LYS A 459 -14.11 17.53 -6.61
N LEU A 460 -15.02 16.56 -6.77
CA LEU A 460 -16.34 16.79 -7.36
C LEU A 460 -17.25 17.64 -6.47
N MET A 461 -17.10 17.60 -5.14
CA MET A 461 -17.92 18.40 -4.23
C MET A 461 -17.54 19.89 -4.20
N HIS A 462 -16.37 20.26 -4.74
CA HIS A 462 -15.92 21.66 -4.82
C HIS A 462 -16.37 22.35 -6.12
N ILE A 463 -16.86 21.59 -7.09
CA ILE A 463 -17.46 22.05 -8.34
C ILE A 463 -18.96 22.12 -8.12
#